data_AF-A0A4D7B8T3-F1
#
_entry.id   AF-A0A4D7B8T3-F1
#
_cell.length_a   1.000
_cell.length_b   1.000
_cell.length_c   1.000
_cell.angle_alpha   90.00
_cell.angle_beta   90.00
_cell.angle_gamma   90.00
#
_symmetry.space_group_name_H-M   'P 1'
#
loop_
_entity.id
_entity.type
_entity.pdbx_description
1 polymer ?
#
loop_
_entity_poly.entity_id
_entity_poly.type
_entity_poly.pdbx_seq_one_letter_code
_entity_poly.pdbx_strand_id
1 'polypeptide(L)'
;MTRFLQLHLLTPYAAANLNRDDTGRPKTLNFGGAERLRISSQSLKRAFRISDVFIQGLPGALGKRSQHFAHELVAALIARGLSEEEARARAEAVIKHDKLGKVKKGQAATEQLVHLGPDELATIAGLADRLAASADLNEKKVLVLKDKPRAADIAMFGRMLADNPGFNVEAAVQVAHAFTTHRATVEDDYYTAVDDIKNADDEADRGAGFIGVQEFGAGLFYLYICVNADLLVDNLSGDTALAADAVEALIRAAATVSPSGKQNAFASRAKARYALLEIGKETPRSLASAFQHAVGGRSGEDDHFEASYRRLTDLRNGFAAAYGEASQGTEMKVAADGSGSLADLVGAGRAAVGA
;
A
#
# COMPACT_ATOMS: atom_id res chain seq x y z
N MET A 1 -24.74 2.38 12.60
CA MET A 1 -23.73 1.31 12.69
C MET A 1 -22.94 1.33 11.41
N THR A 2 -21.62 1.42 11.54
CA THR A 2 -20.69 1.56 10.43
C THR A 2 -20.67 0.33 9.53
N ARG A 3 -20.59 0.53 8.22
CA ARG A 3 -20.41 -0.59 7.27
C ARG A 3 -18.94 -0.87 7.00
N PHE A 4 -18.56 -2.13 7.14
CA PHE A 4 -17.21 -2.63 6.88
C PHE A 4 -17.18 -3.53 5.65
N LEU A 5 -16.11 -3.41 4.87
CA LEU A 5 -15.77 -4.30 3.77
C LEU A 5 -14.47 -5.02 4.14
N GLN A 6 -14.53 -6.34 4.30
CA GLN A 6 -13.42 -7.17 4.72
C GLN A 6 -12.98 -8.05 3.56
N LEU A 7 -11.77 -7.81 3.05
CA LEU A 7 -11.20 -8.52 1.92
C LEU A 7 -10.12 -9.50 2.41
N HIS A 8 -10.31 -10.76 2.07
CA HIS A 8 -9.44 -11.88 2.40
C HIS A 8 -8.91 -12.48 1.11
N LEU A 9 -7.60 -12.52 0.90
CA LEU A 9 -7.01 -13.08 -0.33
C LEU A 9 -5.99 -14.17 -0.05
N LEU A 10 -5.90 -15.13 -0.97
CA LEU A 10 -4.84 -16.13 -1.03
C LEU A 10 -4.07 -15.97 -2.35
N THR A 11 -2.80 -15.56 -2.24
CA THR A 11 -1.94 -15.29 -3.41
C THR A 11 -0.70 -16.16 -3.37
N PRO A 12 -0.50 -17.07 -4.35
CA PRO A 12 0.69 -17.90 -4.42
C PRO A 12 1.84 -17.14 -5.06
N TYR A 13 2.99 -17.13 -4.39
CA TYR A 13 4.25 -16.66 -4.94
C TYR A 13 5.21 -17.85 -5.04
N ALA A 14 5.86 -18.01 -6.19
CA ALA A 14 6.96 -18.95 -6.37
C ALA A 14 8.23 -18.40 -5.65
N ALA A 15 9.42 -18.70 -6.17
CA ALA A 15 10.65 -18.10 -5.64
C ALA A 15 10.57 -16.55 -5.71
N ALA A 16 10.67 -15.89 -4.56
CA ALA A 16 10.58 -14.44 -4.47
C ALA A 16 11.27 -13.86 -3.23
N ASN A 17 11.73 -12.61 -3.35
CA ASN A 17 12.13 -11.78 -2.20
C ASN A 17 11.37 -10.43 -2.25
N LEU A 18 10.04 -10.54 -2.09
CA LEU A 18 9.08 -9.44 -2.25
C LEU A 18 9.31 -8.30 -1.25
N ASN A 19 9.74 -8.63 -0.03
CA ASN A 19 9.97 -7.67 1.03
C ASN A 19 11.06 -8.19 1.99
N ARG A 20 12.20 -7.50 2.01
CA ARG A 20 13.38 -7.81 2.82
C ARG A 20 13.63 -6.84 3.97
N ASP A 21 14.40 -7.29 4.95
CA ASP A 21 14.98 -6.47 6.01
C ASP A 21 16.27 -5.76 5.53
N ASP A 22 17.01 -5.21 6.48
CA ASP A 22 18.25 -4.45 6.28
C ASP A 22 19.44 -5.32 5.87
N THR A 23 19.42 -6.63 6.15
CA THR A 23 20.47 -7.58 5.71
C THR A 23 20.18 -8.17 4.33
N GLY A 24 18.97 -7.96 3.81
CA GLY A 24 18.54 -8.46 2.51
C GLY A 24 17.70 -9.74 2.58
N ARG A 25 17.49 -10.27 3.79
CA ARG A 25 16.71 -11.48 4.05
C ARG A 25 15.22 -11.23 3.88
N PRO A 26 14.44 -12.15 3.26
CA PRO A 26 12.99 -12.09 3.29
C PRO A 26 12.47 -11.94 4.71
N LYS A 27 11.58 -10.99 4.96
CA LYS A 27 11.01 -10.79 6.30
C LYS A 27 10.23 -12.04 6.71
N THR A 28 10.45 -12.53 7.92
CA THR A 28 9.67 -13.65 8.49
C THR A 28 8.85 -13.22 9.70
N LEU A 29 7.94 -14.08 10.14
CA LEU A 29 7.35 -14.05 11.48
C LEU A 29 7.14 -15.48 12.02
N ASN A 30 7.01 -15.62 13.34
CA ASN A 30 6.52 -16.86 13.94
C ASN A 30 5.01 -16.74 14.19
N PHE A 31 4.22 -17.66 13.63
CA PHE A 31 2.78 -17.73 13.87
C PHE A 31 2.36 -19.18 14.15
N GLY A 32 1.85 -19.38 15.37
CA GLY A 32 1.47 -20.68 15.91
C GLY A 32 2.59 -21.73 15.87
N GLY A 33 3.82 -21.32 16.16
CA GLY A 33 4.99 -22.22 16.26
C GLY A 33 5.66 -22.54 14.92
N ALA A 34 5.24 -21.93 13.82
CA ALA A 34 5.86 -22.08 12.51
C ALA A 34 6.40 -20.76 11.97
N GLU A 35 7.60 -20.80 11.40
CA GLU A 35 8.17 -19.67 10.66
C GLU A 35 7.41 -19.49 9.34
N ARG A 36 7.01 -18.23 9.08
CA ARG A 36 6.26 -17.79 7.91
C ARG A 36 7.03 -16.69 7.20
N LEU A 37 6.98 -16.67 5.88
CA LEU A 37 7.37 -15.46 5.14
C LEU A 37 6.31 -14.39 5.41
N ARG A 38 6.74 -13.13 5.45
CA ARG A 38 5.92 -11.97 5.76
C ARG A 38 6.13 -10.86 4.73
N ILE A 39 5.04 -10.29 4.25
CA ILE A 39 5.06 -9.02 3.52
C ILE A 39 4.51 -7.94 4.45
N SER A 40 5.28 -6.88 4.65
CA SER A 40 4.86 -5.79 5.51
C SER A 40 3.71 -4.97 4.92
N SER A 41 2.81 -4.50 5.77
CA SER A 41 1.64 -3.72 5.34
C SER A 41 2.04 -2.46 4.57
N GLN A 42 3.14 -1.80 4.95
CA GLN A 42 3.69 -0.65 4.22
C GLN A 42 4.17 -0.99 2.81
N SER A 43 4.73 -2.19 2.62
CA SER A 43 5.15 -2.67 1.31
C SER A 43 3.93 -2.90 0.40
N LEU A 44 2.86 -3.50 0.96
CA LEU A 44 1.58 -3.71 0.26
C LEU A 44 0.91 -2.37 -0.09
N LYS A 45 0.69 -1.50 0.90
CA LYS A 45 0.11 -0.16 0.70
C LYS A 45 0.87 0.64 -0.36
N ARG A 46 2.20 0.62 -0.32
CA ARG A 46 3.02 1.29 -1.34
C ARG A 46 2.82 0.66 -2.71
N ALA A 47 2.90 -0.67 -2.83
CA ALA A 47 2.74 -1.38 -4.08
C ALA A 47 1.38 -1.10 -4.72
N PHE A 48 0.30 -1.13 -3.94
CA PHE A 48 -1.05 -0.80 -4.41
C PHE A 48 -1.11 0.64 -4.90
N ARG A 49 -0.70 1.60 -4.08
CA ARG A 49 -0.83 3.03 -4.38
C ARG A 49 -0.13 3.46 -5.67
N ILE A 50 1.04 2.90 -5.96
CA ILE A 50 1.83 3.29 -7.14
C ILE A 50 1.57 2.41 -8.37
N SER A 51 0.65 1.45 -8.26
CA SER A 51 0.33 0.56 -9.38
C SER A 51 -0.51 1.27 -10.43
N ASP A 52 -0.33 0.88 -11.69
CA ASP A 52 -1.09 1.46 -12.80
C ASP A 52 -2.60 1.31 -12.60
N VAL A 53 -3.05 0.14 -12.12
CA VAL A 53 -4.48 -0.10 -11.87
C VAL A 53 -5.07 0.85 -10.81
N PHE A 54 -4.28 1.21 -9.80
CA PHE A 54 -4.72 2.13 -8.75
C PHE A 54 -4.69 3.58 -9.22
N ILE A 55 -3.64 3.96 -9.96
CA ILE A 55 -3.48 5.31 -10.53
C ILE A 55 -4.54 5.60 -11.58
N GLN A 56 -4.79 4.66 -12.49
CA GLN A 56 -5.80 4.80 -13.54
C GLN A 56 -7.23 4.78 -12.99
N GLY A 57 -7.45 4.05 -11.89
CA GLY A 57 -8.76 4.04 -11.21
C GLY A 57 -9.06 5.32 -10.42
N LEU A 58 -8.05 6.16 -10.15
CA LEU A 58 -8.19 7.37 -9.32
C LEU A 58 -7.52 8.60 -9.99
N PRO A 59 -7.92 8.95 -11.22
CA PRO A 59 -7.26 10.02 -11.98
C PRO A 59 -7.41 11.36 -11.26
N GLY A 60 -6.27 12.01 -10.99
CA GLY A 60 -6.25 13.33 -10.34
C GLY A 60 -6.68 13.33 -8.86
N ALA A 61 -6.85 12.16 -8.24
CA ALA A 61 -7.30 12.01 -6.86
C ALA A 61 -6.26 11.33 -5.95
N LEU A 62 -4.98 11.36 -6.33
CA LEU A 62 -3.88 10.77 -5.55
C LEU A 62 -2.93 11.83 -5.01
N GLY A 63 -2.64 11.74 -3.72
CA GLY A 63 -1.67 12.60 -3.07
C GLY A 63 -0.22 12.22 -3.39
N LYS A 64 0.69 13.18 -3.21
CA LYS A 64 2.13 12.98 -3.33
C LYS A 64 2.79 13.00 -1.96
N ARG A 65 3.69 12.04 -1.69
CA ARG A 65 4.58 12.09 -0.51
C ARG A 65 5.91 12.70 -0.93
N SER A 66 6.27 13.84 -0.35
CA SER A 66 7.50 14.55 -0.73
C SER A 66 8.08 15.36 0.42
N GLN A 67 9.40 15.49 0.43
CA GLN A 67 10.12 16.52 1.20
C GLN A 67 10.29 17.81 0.37
N HIS A 68 10.13 17.73 -0.95
CA HIS A 68 10.50 18.76 -1.92
C HIS A 68 9.29 19.40 -2.60
N PHE A 69 8.11 19.33 -1.98
CA PHE A 69 6.86 19.82 -2.58
C PHE A 69 6.87 21.33 -2.89
N ALA A 70 7.70 22.11 -2.19
CA ALA A 70 7.83 23.54 -2.42
C ALA A 70 8.79 23.92 -3.56
N HIS A 71 9.48 22.96 -4.19
CA HIS A 71 10.36 23.23 -5.34
C HIS A 71 9.61 23.85 -6.52
N GLU A 72 8.39 23.38 -6.80
CA GLU A 72 7.55 23.94 -7.87
C GLU A 72 7.17 25.39 -7.57
N LEU A 73 6.89 25.73 -6.31
CA LEU A 73 6.63 27.12 -5.88
C LEU A 73 7.87 28.00 -6.05
N VAL A 74 9.06 27.52 -5.67
CA VAL A 74 10.31 28.27 -5.88
C VAL A 74 10.54 28.55 -7.36
N ALA A 75 10.42 27.54 -8.22
CA ALA A 75 10.57 27.71 -9.66
C ALA A 75 9.54 28.70 -10.23
N ALA A 76 8.29 28.62 -9.77
CA ALA A 76 7.22 29.52 -10.17
C ALA A 76 7.46 30.98 -9.75
N LEU A 77 8.08 31.22 -8.59
CA LEU A 77 8.44 32.54 -8.10
C LEU A 77 9.63 33.13 -8.89
N ILE A 78 10.65 32.33 -9.21
CA ILE A 78 11.78 32.75 -10.04
C ILE A 78 11.29 33.15 -11.44
N ALA A 79 10.38 32.36 -12.03
CA ALA A 79 9.77 32.69 -13.33
C ALA A 79 8.98 34.01 -13.32
N ARG A 80 8.60 34.51 -12.14
CA ARG A 80 7.91 35.81 -11.93
C ARG A 80 8.88 36.95 -11.60
N GLY A 81 10.19 36.73 -11.74
CA GLY A 81 11.21 37.77 -11.62
C GLY A 81 11.85 37.91 -10.24
N LEU A 82 11.56 37.00 -9.29
CA LEU A 82 12.23 37.01 -8.00
C LEU A 82 13.62 36.37 -8.09
N SER A 83 14.55 36.84 -7.26
CA SER A 83 15.84 36.15 -7.08
C SER A 83 15.62 34.76 -6.44
N GLU A 84 16.57 33.85 -6.66
CA GLU A 84 16.51 32.50 -6.08
C GLU A 84 16.46 32.54 -4.54
N GLU A 85 17.19 33.47 -3.92
CA GLU A 85 17.20 33.65 -2.46
C GLU A 85 15.84 34.11 -1.94
N GLU A 86 15.22 35.11 -2.58
CA GLU A 86 13.89 35.59 -2.22
C GLU A 86 12.80 34.53 -2.45
N ALA A 87 12.86 33.82 -3.59
CA ALA A 87 11.91 32.75 -3.91
C ALA A 87 11.96 31.63 -2.88
N ARG A 88 13.17 31.22 -2.47
CA ARG A 88 13.38 30.23 -1.41
C ARG A 88 12.85 30.73 -0.07
N ALA A 89 13.19 31.96 0.32
CA ALA A 89 12.73 32.54 1.58
C ALA A 89 11.19 32.60 1.66
N ARG A 90 10.52 32.98 0.57
CA ARG A 90 9.05 33.01 0.49
C ARG A 90 8.45 31.61 0.57
N ALA A 91 9.02 30.61 -0.12
CA ALA A 91 8.58 29.23 -0.03
C ALA A 91 8.79 28.62 1.37
N GLU A 92 9.92 28.91 2.03
CA GLU A 92 10.16 28.50 3.43
C GLU A 92 9.15 29.14 4.40
N ALA A 93 8.78 30.41 4.15
CA ALA A 93 7.79 31.10 4.97
C ALA A 93 6.41 30.42 4.88
N VAL A 94 6.00 29.93 3.71
CA VAL A 94 4.77 29.12 3.55
C VAL A 94 4.85 27.84 4.38
N ILE A 95 5.96 27.09 4.31
CA ILE A 95 6.14 25.85 5.08
C ILE A 95 6.01 26.11 6.59
N LYS A 96 6.65 27.18 7.09
CA LYS A 96 6.62 27.57 8.51
C LYS A 96 5.25 28.05 8.94
N HIS A 97 4.58 28.86 8.12
CA HIS A 97 3.27 29.42 8.41
C HIS A 97 2.21 28.33 8.58
N ASP A 98 2.14 27.39 7.64
CA ASP A 98 1.14 26.32 7.65
C ASP A 98 1.59 25.07 8.42
N LYS A 99 2.79 25.12 9.00
CA LYS A 99 3.40 24.02 9.76
C LYS A 99 3.39 22.71 8.96
N LEU A 100 3.75 22.80 7.68
CA LEU A 100 3.78 21.66 6.75
C LEU A 100 4.87 20.64 7.14
N GLY A 101 5.86 21.06 7.92
CA GLY A 101 6.92 20.23 8.48
C GLY A 101 8.11 21.08 8.88
N LYS A 102 9.12 20.46 9.52
CA LYS A 102 10.34 21.17 9.88
C LYS A 102 11.16 21.50 8.63
N VAL A 103 11.40 22.78 8.39
CA VAL A 103 12.20 23.24 7.23
C VAL A 103 13.64 22.75 7.36
N LYS A 104 14.17 22.21 6.26
CA LYS A 104 15.58 21.84 6.14
C LYS A 104 16.42 23.09 5.85
N LYS A 105 17.48 23.30 6.65
CA LYS A 105 18.30 24.52 6.56
C LYS A 105 18.84 24.76 5.14
N GLY A 106 18.53 25.93 4.58
CA GLY A 106 19.00 26.36 3.26
C GLY A 106 18.30 25.68 2.08
N GLN A 107 17.16 25.00 2.31
CA GLN A 107 16.37 24.34 1.29
C GLN A 107 14.88 24.66 1.48
N ALA A 108 14.16 24.94 0.39
CA ALA A 108 12.71 24.98 0.38
C ALA A 108 12.13 23.55 0.41
N ALA A 109 12.45 22.82 1.48
CA ALA A 109 12.13 21.42 1.68
C ALA A 109 11.94 21.12 3.17
N THR A 110 11.25 20.03 3.50
CA THR A 110 11.03 19.56 4.87
C THR A 110 11.99 18.44 5.24
N GLU A 111 12.30 18.30 6.54
CA GLU A 111 13.05 17.16 7.08
C GLU A 111 12.22 15.86 7.00
N GLN A 112 10.91 15.96 7.24
CA GLN A 112 9.98 14.84 7.18
C GLN A 112 9.25 14.77 5.84
N LEU A 113 8.81 13.57 5.45
CA LEU A 113 7.91 13.40 4.30
C LEU A 113 6.52 13.94 4.64
N VAL A 114 5.99 14.80 3.77
CA VAL A 114 4.64 15.33 3.86
C VAL A 114 3.80 14.69 2.78
N HIS A 115 2.60 14.23 3.14
CA HIS A 115 1.64 13.66 2.17
C HIS A 115 0.60 14.72 1.84
N LEU A 116 0.64 15.27 0.63
CA LEU A 116 -0.21 16.35 0.19
C LEU A 116 -1.18 15.89 -0.89
N GLY A 117 -2.43 16.32 -0.79
CA GLY A 117 -3.45 16.08 -1.80
C GLY A 117 -3.25 16.94 -3.06
N PRO A 118 -3.84 16.56 -4.19
CA PRO A 118 -3.80 17.34 -5.45
C PRO A 118 -4.26 18.78 -5.28
N ASP A 119 -5.27 19.00 -4.46
CA ASP A 119 -5.86 20.31 -4.19
C ASP A 119 -5.01 21.18 -3.26
N GLU A 120 -4.30 20.56 -2.31
CA GLU A 120 -3.29 21.25 -1.48
C GLU A 120 -2.08 21.64 -2.35
N LEU A 121 -1.62 20.76 -3.22
CA LEU A 121 -0.55 21.05 -4.19
C LEU A 121 -0.94 22.17 -5.17
N ALA A 122 -2.17 22.14 -5.68
CA ALA A 122 -2.71 23.21 -6.51
C ALA A 122 -2.77 24.54 -5.75
N THR A 123 -3.10 24.51 -4.45
CA THR A 123 -3.07 25.70 -3.58
C THR A 123 -1.66 26.25 -3.46
N ILE A 124 -0.66 25.40 -3.21
CA ILE A 124 0.76 25.81 -3.19
C ILE A 124 1.16 26.48 -4.50
N ALA A 125 0.83 25.86 -5.64
CA ALA A 125 1.17 26.43 -6.95
C ALA A 125 0.48 27.78 -7.21
N GLY A 126 -0.79 27.90 -6.80
CA GLY A 126 -1.58 29.14 -6.93
C GLY A 126 -1.09 30.30 -6.05
N LEU A 127 -0.27 30.02 -5.02
CA LEU A 127 0.34 31.09 -4.22
C LEU A 127 1.40 31.88 -4.99
N ALA A 128 1.94 31.35 -6.10
CA ALA A 128 3.08 31.97 -6.79
C ALA A 128 2.81 33.40 -7.28
N ASP A 129 1.65 33.68 -7.87
CA ASP A 129 1.31 35.03 -8.35
C ASP A 129 1.24 36.03 -7.20
N ARG A 130 0.57 35.63 -6.11
CA ARG A 130 0.40 36.46 -4.93
C ARG A 130 1.72 36.70 -4.21
N LEU A 131 2.48 35.63 -4.03
CA LEU A 131 3.78 35.64 -3.37
C LEU A 131 4.87 36.25 -4.25
N ALA A 132 4.65 36.52 -5.54
CA ALA A 132 5.54 37.37 -6.32
C ALA A 132 5.27 38.85 -6.01
N ALA A 133 3.99 39.25 -5.98
CA ALA A 133 3.56 40.63 -5.75
C ALA A 133 3.76 41.12 -4.30
N SER A 134 3.59 40.24 -3.30
CA SER A 134 3.74 40.58 -1.88
C SER A 134 4.22 39.38 -1.07
N ALA A 135 5.06 39.61 -0.06
CA ALA A 135 5.48 38.58 0.88
C ALA A 135 4.43 38.31 1.99
N ASP A 136 3.26 38.95 1.93
CA ASP A 136 2.21 38.80 2.95
C ASP A 136 1.56 37.41 2.93
N LEU A 137 1.47 36.80 4.12
CA LEU A 137 0.92 35.48 4.38
C LEU A 137 -0.38 35.50 5.21
N ASN A 138 -1.03 36.67 5.42
CA ASN A 138 -2.19 36.82 6.29
C ASN A 138 -3.28 35.70 6.21
N GLU A 139 -3.72 35.28 7.42
CA GLU A 139 -4.18 33.93 7.79
C GLU A 139 -5.38 33.34 7.03
N LYS A 140 -6.36 34.13 6.59
CA LYS A 140 -7.62 33.57 6.04
C LYS A 140 -7.54 33.05 4.60
N LYS A 141 -6.42 33.25 3.89
CA LYS A 141 -6.28 32.93 2.45
C LYS A 141 -5.06 32.08 2.08
N VAL A 142 -4.26 31.60 3.04
CA VAL A 142 -3.02 30.84 2.75
C VAL A 142 -3.11 29.37 3.04
N LEU A 143 -4.07 28.94 3.86
CA LEU A 143 -4.09 27.58 4.38
C LEU A 143 -4.08 26.53 3.26
N VAL A 144 -2.91 25.95 3.06
CA VAL A 144 -2.59 24.89 2.09
C VAL A 144 -3.20 23.58 2.55
N LEU A 145 -3.04 23.27 3.84
CA LEU A 145 -3.54 22.04 4.41
C LEU A 145 -5.06 22.08 4.50
N LYS A 146 -5.67 20.96 4.16
CA LYS A 146 -7.10 20.75 4.29
C LYS A 146 -7.36 19.60 5.23
N ASP A 147 -8.40 19.70 6.05
CA ASP A 147 -8.78 18.63 6.97
C ASP A 147 -9.15 17.36 6.21
N LYS A 148 -9.80 17.54 5.05
CA LYS A 148 -10.25 16.48 4.14
C LYS A 148 -9.74 16.76 2.73
N PRO A 149 -8.44 16.53 2.47
CA PRO A 149 -7.87 16.76 1.14
C PRO A 149 -8.55 15.82 0.13
N ARG A 150 -8.73 16.28 -1.11
CA ARG A 150 -9.32 15.45 -2.18
C ARG A 150 -8.30 14.43 -2.71
N ALA A 151 -7.88 13.52 -1.85
CA ALA A 151 -6.86 12.51 -2.11
C ALA A 151 -7.29 11.15 -1.54
N ALA A 152 -7.67 10.23 -2.41
CA ALA A 152 -8.17 8.90 -2.06
C ALA A 152 -7.14 8.10 -1.27
N ASP A 153 -5.85 8.16 -1.62
CA ASP A 153 -4.82 7.43 -0.89
C ASP A 153 -4.55 8.00 0.52
N ILE A 154 -4.74 9.31 0.74
CA ILE A 154 -4.73 9.92 2.08
C ILE A 154 -5.97 9.48 2.86
N ALA A 155 -7.16 9.55 2.26
CA ALA A 155 -8.40 9.12 2.90
C ALA A 155 -8.37 7.63 3.31
N MET A 156 -7.75 6.79 2.48
CA MET A 156 -7.62 5.36 2.73
C MET A 156 -6.53 5.05 3.76
N PHE A 157 -5.32 5.59 3.60
CA PHE A 157 -4.16 5.16 4.38
C PHE A 157 -3.73 6.12 5.48
N GLY A 158 -4.45 7.23 5.62
CA GLY A 158 -4.24 8.26 6.62
C GLY A 158 -3.07 9.20 6.29
N ARG A 159 -3.01 10.27 7.07
CA ARG A 159 -1.92 11.25 7.07
C ARG A 159 -1.61 11.66 8.51
N MET A 160 -0.32 11.70 8.83
CA MET A 160 0.17 12.19 10.11
C MET A 160 1.14 13.35 9.86
N LEU A 161 0.88 14.48 10.50
CA LEU A 161 1.67 15.71 10.50
C LEU A 161 2.01 16.04 11.96
N ALA A 162 3.27 15.84 12.35
CA ALA A 162 3.71 16.06 13.73
C ALA A 162 3.60 17.54 14.13
N ASP A 163 3.96 18.45 13.22
CA ASP A 163 3.95 19.89 13.47
C ASP A 163 2.55 20.52 13.35
N ASN A 164 1.59 19.80 12.74
CA ASN A 164 0.21 20.26 12.60
C ASN A 164 -0.83 19.13 12.75
N PRO A 165 -1.03 18.60 13.98
CA PRO A 165 -1.89 17.45 14.20
C PRO A 165 -3.37 17.66 13.85
N GLY A 166 -3.83 18.91 13.75
CA GLY A 166 -5.21 19.24 13.38
C GLY A 166 -5.59 18.80 11.97
N PHE A 167 -4.59 18.66 11.08
CA PHE A 167 -4.77 18.18 9.70
C PHE A 167 -4.42 16.70 9.53
N ASN A 168 -4.32 15.95 10.63
CA ASN A 168 -4.20 14.50 10.55
C ASN A 168 -5.48 13.91 9.96
N VAL A 169 -5.30 12.91 9.09
CA VAL A 169 -6.41 12.15 8.51
C VAL A 169 -6.34 10.75 9.05
N GLU A 170 -7.40 10.32 9.72
CA GLU A 170 -7.54 8.94 10.18
C GLU A 170 -7.70 8.00 8.98
N ALA A 171 -7.00 6.87 8.98
CA ALA A 171 -7.02 5.93 7.87
C ALA A 171 -8.33 5.12 7.84
N ALA A 172 -9.10 5.21 6.75
CA ALA A 172 -10.29 4.39 6.57
C ALA A 172 -9.97 2.92 6.23
N VAL A 173 -8.74 2.62 5.80
CA VAL A 173 -8.32 1.29 5.33
C VAL A 173 -7.20 0.72 6.20
N GLN A 174 -7.53 -0.40 6.84
CA GLN A 174 -6.62 -1.23 7.61
C GLN A 174 -6.05 -2.32 6.69
N VAL A 175 -4.72 -2.43 6.61
CA VAL A 175 -4.04 -3.47 5.84
C VAL A 175 -3.14 -4.24 6.79
N ALA A 176 -3.40 -5.54 6.95
CA ALA A 176 -2.56 -6.40 7.77
C ALA A 176 -1.23 -6.73 7.08
N HIS A 177 -0.25 -7.20 7.86
CA HIS A 177 0.90 -7.88 7.29
C HIS A 177 0.40 -9.17 6.61
N ALA A 178 0.82 -9.42 5.37
CA ALA A 178 0.55 -10.69 4.72
C ALA A 178 1.56 -11.74 5.19
N PHE A 179 1.15 -12.99 5.23
CA PHE A 179 2.04 -14.08 5.65
C PHE A 179 1.66 -15.42 5.03
N THR A 180 2.60 -16.36 4.98
CA THR A 180 2.33 -17.69 4.41
C THR A 180 1.39 -18.53 5.27
N THR A 181 0.41 -19.20 4.66
CA THR A 181 -0.57 -20.04 5.37
C THR A 181 0.02 -21.36 5.88
N HIS A 182 1.15 -21.78 5.31
CA HIS A 182 1.98 -22.93 5.71
C HIS A 182 3.36 -22.48 6.19
N ARG A 183 4.13 -23.40 6.79
CA ARG A 183 5.54 -23.15 7.14
C ARG A 183 6.29 -22.80 5.85
N ALA A 184 7.16 -21.79 5.92
CA ALA A 184 8.03 -21.42 4.81
C ALA A 184 9.44 -21.20 5.34
N THR A 185 10.42 -21.76 4.65
CA THR A 185 11.84 -21.63 4.97
C THR A 185 12.44 -20.60 4.04
N VAL A 186 13.39 -19.82 4.55
CA VAL A 186 14.24 -18.96 3.72
C VAL A 186 15.35 -19.81 3.14
N GLU A 187 15.52 -19.75 1.81
CA GLU A 187 16.52 -20.50 1.06
C GLU A 187 17.64 -19.57 0.59
N ASP A 188 18.86 -20.08 0.58
CA ASP A 188 20.05 -19.38 0.10
C ASP A 188 20.28 -19.66 -1.39
N ASP A 189 20.37 -18.61 -2.18
CA ASP A 189 20.80 -18.64 -3.58
C ASP A 189 22.25 -18.13 -3.69
N TYR A 190 23.18 -19.04 -3.99
CA TYR A 190 24.58 -18.72 -4.25
C TYR A 190 24.74 -18.36 -5.73
N TYR A 191 25.13 -17.10 -6.00
CA TYR A 191 25.33 -16.62 -7.36
C TYR A 191 26.73 -16.06 -7.57
N THR A 192 27.18 -16.10 -8.82
CA THR A 192 28.45 -15.52 -9.23
C THR A 192 28.22 -14.43 -10.27
N ALA A 193 29.09 -13.43 -10.28
CA ALA A 193 29.24 -12.53 -11.43
C ALA A 193 30.57 -12.85 -12.11
N VAL A 194 30.50 -13.12 -13.41
CA VAL A 194 31.63 -13.57 -14.20
C VAL A 194 32.30 -12.35 -14.85
N ASP A 195 33.63 -12.34 -14.89
CA ASP A 195 34.40 -11.33 -15.60
C ASP A 195 34.73 -11.86 -17.00
N ASP A 196 34.02 -11.33 -18.01
CA ASP A 196 34.15 -11.78 -19.39
C ASP A 196 35.51 -11.44 -20.01
N ILE A 197 36.16 -10.33 -19.59
CA ILE A 197 37.48 -9.93 -20.12
C ILE A 197 38.55 -10.84 -19.52
N LYS A 198 38.51 -11.06 -18.19
CA LYS A 198 39.48 -11.93 -17.52
C LYS A 198 39.36 -13.38 -17.98
N ASN A 199 38.14 -13.88 -18.20
CA ASN A 199 37.95 -15.26 -18.65
C ASN A 199 38.31 -15.49 -20.12
N ALA A 200 38.43 -14.43 -20.92
CA ALA A 200 38.91 -14.50 -22.30
C ALA A 200 40.45 -14.49 -22.40
N ASP A 201 41.16 -14.23 -21.30
CA ASP A 201 42.62 -14.29 -21.23
C ASP A 201 43.08 -15.71 -20.87
N ASP A 202 43.80 -16.36 -21.79
CA ASP A 202 44.28 -17.74 -21.61
C ASP A 202 45.40 -17.86 -20.57
N GLU A 203 46.04 -16.75 -20.18
CA GLU A 203 47.05 -16.71 -19.11
C GLU A 203 46.47 -16.39 -17.73
N ALA A 204 45.19 -16.02 -17.65
CA ALA A 204 44.52 -15.66 -16.40
C ALA A 204 43.77 -16.85 -15.76
N ASP A 205 43.74 -16.89 -14.43
CA ASP A 205 42.88 -17.84 -13.69
C ASP A 205 41.41 -17.57 -13.99
N ARG A 206 40.79 -18.50 -14.74
CA ARG A 206 39.36 -18.49 -15.05
C ARG A 206 38.54 -18.65 -13.78
N GLY A 207 37.54 -17.80 -13.55
CA GLY A 207 36.73 -17.85 -12.33
C GLY A 207 35.68 -16.76 -12.18
N ALA A 208 34.95 -16.80 -11.07
CA ALA A 208 33.99 -15.77 -10.70
C ALA A 208 34.72 -14.49 -10.27
N GLY A 209 34.34 -13.34 -10.85
CA GLY A 209 34.79 -12.02 -10.40
C GLY A 209 34.12 -11.58 -9.10
N PHE A 210 32.98 -12.20 -8.76
CA PHE A 210 32.25 -11.99 -7.51
C PHE A 210 31.44 -13.23 -7.15
N ILE A 211 31.32 -13.51 -5.85
CA ILE A 211 30.40 -14.51 -5.30
C ILE A 211 29.52 -13.81 -4.26
N GLY A 212 28.21 -14.00 -4.36
CA GLY A 212 27.24 -13.46 -3.43
C GLY A 212 26.23 -14.51 -2.98
N VAL A 213 25.55 -14.21 -1.88
CA VAL A 213 24.40 -14.96 -1.40
C VAL A 213 23.17 -14.05 -1.43
N GLN A 214 22.07 -14.59 -1.92
CA GLN A 214 20.78 -13.94 -2.00
C GLN A 214 19.75 -14.86 -1.35
N GLU A 215 19.07 -14.39 -0.32
CA GLU A 215 17.99 -15.18 0.28
C GLU A 215 16.66 -14.96 -0.44
N PHE A 216 15.86 -16.03 -0.55
CA PHE A 216 14.52 -16.02 -1.13
C PHE A 216 13.59 -16.99 -0.42
N GLY A 217 12.31 -17.00 -0.81
CA GLY A 217 11.38 -18.05 -0.40
C GLY A 217 10.16 -18.10 -1.30
N ALA A 218 9.30 -19.10 -1.07
CA ALA A 218 8.07 -19.31 -1.83
C ALA A 218 6.91 -19.68 -0.89
N GLY A 219 5.68 -19.45 -1.34
CA GLY A 219 4.51 -19.91 -0.62
C GLY A 219 3.19 -19.22 -0.96
N LEU A 220 2.13 -19.70 -0.32
CA LEU A 220 0.80 -19.13 -0.41
C LEU A 220 0.58 -18.11 0.70
N PHE A 221 0.37 -16.85 0.34
CA PHE A 221 0.19 -15.76 1.29
C PHE A 221 -1.29 -15.48 1.54
N TYR A 222 -1.65 -15.34 2.82
CA TYR A 222 -2.90 -14.76 3.25
C TYR A 222 -2.77 -13.24 3.42
N LEU A 223 -3.67 -12.50 2.77
CA LEU A 223 -3.78 -11.04 2.85
C LEU A 223 -5.13 -10.68 3.45
N TYR A 224 -5.14 -9.71 4.37
CA TYR A 224 -6.37 -9.18 4.97
C TYR A 224 -6.39 -7.65 4.90
N ILE A 225 -7.51 -7.11 4.43
CA ILE A 225 -7.78 -5.69 4.33
C ILE A 225 -9.18 -5.42 4.87
N CYS A 226 -9.34 -4.39 5.70
CA CYS A 226 -10.63 -3.93 6.18
C CYS A 226 -10.83 -2.46 5.81
N VAL A 227 -11.95 -2.14 5.18
CA VAL A 227 -12.35 -0.77 4.84
C VAL A 227 -13.53 -0.38 5.71
N ASN A 228 -13.40 0.74 6.42
CA ASN A 228 -14.51 1.45 7.02
C ASN A 228 -15.14 2.34 5.93
N ALA A 229 -16.28 1.93 5.36
CA ALA A 229 -16.89 2.62 4.23
C ALA A 229 -17.35 4.03 4.60
N ASP A 230 -17.96 4.19 5.78
CA ASP A 230 -18.51 5.46 6.24
C ASP A 230 -17.39 6.47 6.51
N LEU A 231 -16.30 6.04 7.14
CA LEU A 231 -15.12 6.88 7.36
C LEU A 231 -14.43 7.24 6.03
N LEU A 232 -14.40 6.33 5.06
CA LEU A 232 -13.83 6.63 3.75
C LEU A 232 -14.63 7.74 3.04
N VAL A 233 -15.95 7.65 3.05
CA VAL A 233 -16.84 8.69 2.52
C VAL A 233 -16.66 10.00 3.27
N ASP A 234 -16.57 9.95 4.61
CA ASP A 234 -16.37 11.13 5.44
C ASP A 234 -15.04 11.83 5.14
N ASN A 235 -13.94 11.07 5.04
CA ASN A 235 -12.61 11.56 4.68
C ASN A 235 -12.57 12.19 3.27
N LEU A 236 -13.47 11.78 2.38
CA LEU A 236 -13.65 12.33 1.04
C LEU A 236 -14.73 13.41 0.97
N SER A 237 -15.07 14.03 2.12
CA SER A 237 -16.06 15.11 2.22
C SER A 237 -17.45 14.74 1.67
N GLY A 238 -17.84 13.47 1.78
CA GLY A 238 -19.14 12.98 1.29
C GLY A 238 -19.14 12.54 -0.18
N ASP A 239 -18.00 12.55 -0.88
CA ASP A 239 -17.90 12.09 -2.27
C ASP A 239 -17.97 10.55 -2.35
N THR A 240 -19.21 10.03 -2.40
CA THR A 240 -19.50 8.59 -2.48
C THR A 240 -19.02 7.96 -3.78
N ALA A 241 -19.01 8.71 -4.88
CA ALA A 241 -18.52 8.22 -6.17
C ALA A 241 -17.01 7.96 -6.11
N LEU A 242 -16.24 8.94 -5.62
CA LEU A 242 -14.80 8.78 -5.45
C LEU A 242 -14.45 7.70 -4.41
N ALA A 243 -15.25 7.57 -3.35
CA ALA A 243 -15.10 6.49 -2.37
C ALA A 243 -15.34 5.10 -3.01
N ALA A 244 -16.36 4.95 -3.87
CA ALA A 244 -16.61 3.71 -4.59
C ALA A 244 -15.49 3.37 -5.58
N ASP A 245 -14.99 4.37 -6.32
CA ASP A 245 -13.84 4.21 -7.22
C ASP A 245 -12.56 3.82 -6.45
N ALA A 246 -12.36 4.38 -5.25
CA ALA A 246 -11.25 4.02 -4.37
C ALA A 246 -11.33 2.57 -3.86
N VAL A 247 -12.53 2.11 -3.50
CA VAL A 247 -12.78 0.71 -3.12
C VAL A 247 -12.51 -0.23 -4.30
N GLU A 248 -12.98 0.12 -5.51
CA GLU A 248 -12.69 -0.65 -6.71
C GLU A 248 -11.18 -0.74 -6.98
N ALA A 249 -10.49 0.40 -7.00
CA ALA A 249 -9.05 0.48 -7.22
C ALA A 249 -8.28 -0.37 -6.20
N LEU A 250 -8.71 -0.35 -4.93
CA LEU A 250 -8.14 -1.17 -3.86
C LEU A 250 -8.33 -2.66 -4.10
N ILE A 251 -9.56 -3.11 -4.40
CA ILE A 251 -9.87 -4.53 -4.63
C ILE A 251 -9.04 -5.06 -5.80
N ARG A 252 -9.01 -4.30 -6.90
CA ARG A 252 -8.21 -4.67 -8.08
C ARG A 252 -6.72 -4.71 -7.77
N ALA A 253 -6.19 -3.70 -7.08
CA ALA A 253 -4.78 -3.66 -6.72
C ALA A 253 -4.40 -4.82 -5.79
N ALA A 254 -5.19 -5.07 -4.74
CA ALA A 254 -4.96 -6.16 -3.80
C ALA A 254 -4.96 -7.55 -4.48
N ALA A 255 -5.83 -7.75 -5.47
CA ALA A 255 -5.94 -9.02 -6.19
C ALA A 255 -4.87 -9.22 -7.28
N THR A 256 -4.22 -8.16 -7.77
CA THR A 256 -3.39 -8.24 -9.00
C THR A 256 -1.98 -7.68 -8.86
N VAL A 257 -1.67 -6.95 -7.79
CA VAL A 257 -0.39 -6.25 -7.63
C VAL A 257 0.47 -6.90 -6.57
N SER A 258 1.72 -7.17 -6.94
CA SER A 258 2.76 -7.70 -6.06
C SER A 258 3.78 -6.61 -5.71
N PRO A 259 4.40 -6.64 -4.51
CA PRO A 259 5.56 -5.79 -4.21
C PRO A 259 6.71 -5.99 -5.21
N SER A 260 7.42 -4.91 -5.54
CA SER A 260 8.49 -4.92 -6.55
C SER A 260 9.88 -5.35 -6.04
N GLY A 261 9.97 -5.85 -4.81
CA GLY A 261 11.25 -6.26 -4.21
C GLY A 261 11.88 -7.39 -5.01
N LYS A 262 13.11 -7.18 -5.50
CA LYS A 262 13.89 -8.16 -6.30
C LYS A 262 13.12 -8.74 -7.50
N GLN A 263 12.08 -8.05 -7.98
CA GLN A 263 11.18 -8.53 -9.04
C GLN A 263 11.92 -8.90 -10.33
N ASN A 264 12.96 -8.15 -10.71
CA ASN A 264 13.71 -8.41 -11.95
C ASN A 264 14.58 -9.67 -11.88
N ALA A 265 14.95 -10.12 -10.67
CA ALA A 265 15.73 -11.34 -10.48
C ALA A 265 14.82 -12.58 -10.40
N PHE A 266 13.60 -12.44 -9.87
CA PHE A 266 12.71 -13.57 -9.57
C PHE A 266 11.48 -13.70 -10.48
N ALA A 267 11.14 -12.67 -11.25
CA ALA A 267 9.90 -12.62 -12.04
C ALA A 267 8.61 -12.95 -11.22
N SER A 268 8.60 -12.60 -9.94
CA SER A 268 7.62 -13.02 -8.92
C SER A 268 6.21 -12.41 -8.99
N ARG A 269 5.74 -11.91 -10.14
CA ARG A 269 4.40 -11.32 -10.26
C ARG A 269 3.34 -12.42 -10.18
N ALA A 270 2.34 -12.22 -9.33
CA ALA A 270 1.25 -13.18 -9.16
C ALA A 270 -0.10 -12.48 -8.97
N LYS A 271 -1.17 -13.20 -9.30
CA LYS A 271 -2.56 -12.80 -9.01
C LYS A 271 -3.12 -13.65 -7.87
N ALA A 272 -4.05 -13.09 -7.11
CA ALA A 272 -4.79 -13.83 -6.10
C ALA A 272 -5.51 -15.01 -6.77
N ARG A 273 -5.30 -16.23 -6.23
CA ARG A 273 -5.99 -17.44 -6.67
C ARG A 273 -7.35 -17.59 -5.98
N TYR A 274 -7.52 -16.94 -4.84
CA TYR A 274 -8.81 -16.81 -4.15
C TYR A 274 -8.95 -15.44 -3.51
N ALA A 275 -10.16 -14.89 -3.51
CA ALA A 275 -10.53 -13.71 -2.73
C ALA A 275 -11.97 -13.80 -2.24
N LEU A 276 -12.20 -13.35 -1.01
CA LEU A 276 -13.50 -13.24 -0.37
C LEU A 276 -13.68 -11.82 0.13
N LEU A 277 -14.81 -11.21 -0.22
CA LEU A 277 -15.27 -9.92 0.30
C LEU A 277 -16.46 -10.16 1.22
N GLU A 278 -16.30 -9.87 2.51
CA GLU A 278 -17.39 -9.85 3.49
C GLU A 278 -17.87 -8.42 3.73
N ILE A 279 -19.17 -8.17 3.64
CA ILE A 279 -19.79 -6.85 3.78
C ILE A 279 -20.84 -6.91 4.89
N GLY A 280 -20.69 -6.05 5.89
CA GLY A 280 -21.58 -6.09 7.05
C GLY A 280 -21.42 -4.87 7.97
N LYS A 281 -22.22 -4.86 9.04
CA LYS A 281 -22.18 -3.85 10.11
C LYS A 281 -21.56 -4.39 11.41
N GLU A 282 -21.14 -5.64 11.38
CA GLU A 282 -20.48 -6.33 12.49
C GLU A 282 -19.07 -5.80 12.68
N THR A 283 -18.54 -5.98 13.88
CA THR A 283 -17.14 -5.65 14.18
C THR A 283 -16.22 -6.45 13.25
N PRO A 284 -15.32 -5.80 12.49
CA PRO A 284 -14.48 -6.50 11.55
C PRO A 284 -13.46 -7.41 12.27
N ARG A 285 -13.18 -8.57 11.68
CA ARG A 285 -12.26 -9.58 12.18
C ARG A 285 -11.46 -10.24 11.07
N SER A 286 -10.17 -10.42 11.30
CA SER A 286 -9.33 -11.23 10.42
C SER A 286 -9.63 -12.72 10.60
N LEU A 287 -9.57 -13.47 9.50
CA LEU A 287 -9.59 -14.94 9.47
C LEU A 287 -8.18 -15.56 9.63
N ALA A 288 -7.19 -14.79 10.06
CA ALA A 288 -5.80 -15.25 10.22
C ALA A 288 -5.67 -16.51 11.11
N SER A 289 -6.55 -16.68 12.11
CA SER A 289 -6.53 -17.83 13.01
C SER A 289 -6.83 -19.16 12.30
N ALA A 290 -7.36 -19.16 11.07
CA ALA A 290 -7.46 -20.35 10.22
C ALA A 290 -6.08 -21.00 9.98
N PHE A 291 -5.03 -20.19 10.06
CA PHE A 291 -3.64 -20.58 9.82
C PHE A 291 -2.80 -20.60 11.10
N GLN A 292 -3.43 -20.51 12.28
CA GLN A 292 -2.74 -20.61 13.57
C GLN A 292 -1.90 -21.88 13.60
N HIS A 293 -2.51 -23.04 13.33
CA HIS A 293 -1.75 -24.23 12.96
C HIS A 293 -1.32 -24.11 11.50
N ALA A 294 -0.04 -24.30 11.20
CA ALA A 294 0.43 -24.30 9.82
C ALA A 294 -0.35 -25.31 8.97
N VAL A 295 -0.78 -24.87 7.79
CA VAL A 295 -1.30 -25.76 6.75
C VAL A 295 -0.17 -26.69 6.30
N GLY A 296 -0.51 -27.96 6.02
CA GLY A 296 0.44 -29.04 5.77
C GLY A 296 0.85 -29.80 7.04
N GLY A 297 0.45 -29.32 8.22
CA GLY A 297 0.69 -29.99 9.50
C GLY A 297 -0.33 -31.06 9.86
N ARG A 298 -1.42 -31.22 9.09
CA ARG A 298 -2.45 -32.25 9.28
C ARG A 298 -2.47 -33.21 8.09
N SER A 299 -2.93 -34.44 8.32
CA SER A 299 -3.12 -35.41 7.23
C SER A 299 -4.14 -34.89 6.20
N GLY A 300 -3.84 -35.06 4.91
CA GLY A 300 -4.70 -34.62 3.80
C GLY A 300 -4.56 -33.16 3.37
N GLU A 301 -3.49 -32.48 3.79
CA GLU A 301 -3.20 -31.07 3.44
C GLU A 301 -2.03 -30.91 2.47
N ASP A 302 -1.85 -31.86 1.54
CA ASP A 302 -0.75 -31.84 0.57
C ASP A 302 -0.89 -30.69 -0.44
N ASP A 303 -2.13 -30.32 -0.81
CA ASP A 303 -2.41 -29.09 -1.54
C ASP A 303 -2.63 -27.94 -0.56
N HIS A 304 -1.56 -27.16 -0.34
CA HIS A 304 -1.60 -25.99 0.54
C HIS A 304 -2.68 -24.97 0.14
N PHE A 305 -3.04 -24.85 -1.14
CA PHE A 305 -4.08 -23.92 -1.57
C PHE A 305 -5.47 -24.41 -1.18
N GLU A 306 -5.84 -25.63 -1.56
CA GLU A 306 -7.16 -26.18 -1.24
C GLU A 306 -7.35 -26.33 0.28
N ALA A 307 -6.32 -26.74 1.01
CA ALA A 307 -6.38 -26.80 2.47
C ALA A 307 -6.51 -25.39 3.09
N SER A 308 -5.80 -24.38 2.58
CA SER A 308 -5.92 -23.01 3.10
C SER A 308 -7.30 -22.42 2.81
N TYR A 309 -7.83 -22.65 1.60
CA TYR A 309 -9.17 -22.24 1.20
C TYR A 309 -10.23 -22.84 2.14
N ARG A 310 -10.21 -24.17 2.34
CA ARG A 310 -11.16 -24.86 3.22
C ARG A 310 -11.09 -24.35 4.66
N ARG A 311 -9.89 -24.25 5.25
CA ARG A 311 -9.77 -23.75 6.63
C ARG A 311 -10.27 -22.33 6.79
N LEU A 312 -10.09 -21.47 5.78
CA LEU A 312 -10.57 -20.10 5.79
C LEU A 312 -12.11 -20.06 5.77
N THR A 313 -12.74 -20.82 4.87
CA THR A 313 -14.20 -20.88 4.73
C THR A 313 -14.86 -21.56 5.93
N ASP A 314 -14.26 -22.63 6.46
CA ASP A 314 -14.73 -23.31 7.67
C ASP A 314 -14.69 -22.38 8.88
N LEU A 315 -13.61 -21.61 9.04
CA LEU A 315 -13.52 -20.64 10.13
C LEU A 315 -14.58 -19.55 10.02
N ARG A 316 -14.80 -19.01 8.81
CA ARG A 316 -15.87 -18.04 8.55
C ARG A 316 -17.24 -18.60 8.93
N ASN A 317 -17.56 -19.81 8.48
CA ASN A 317 -18.83 -20.46 8.79
C ASN A 317 -18.96 -20.74 10.30
N GLY A 318 -17.86 -21.09 10.96
CA GLY A 318 -17.80 -21.25 12.42
C GLY A 318 -18.12 -19.96 13.16
N PHE A 319 -17.60 -18.81 12.71
CA PHE A 319 -17.97 -17.50 13.26
C PHE A 319 -19.44 -17.18 13.04
N ALA A 320 -19.96 -17.40 11.82
CA ALA A 320 -21.39 -17.23 11.54
C ALA A 320 -22.28 -18.07 12.46
N ALA A 321 -21.92 -19.34 12.67
CA ALA A 321 -22.67 -20.24 13.55
C ALA A 321 -22.56 -19.87 15.04
N ALA A 322 -21.38 -19.47 15.51
CA ALA A 322 -21.12 -19.20 16.92
C ALA A 322 -21.56 -17.81 17.39
N TYR A 323 -21.37 -16.79 16.54
CA TYR A 323 -21.67 -15.39 16.86
C TYR A 323 -22.96 -14.88 16.19
N GLY A 324 -23.57 -15.68 15.31
CA GLY A 324 -24.74 -15.25 14.53
C GLY A 324 -24.39 -14.22 13.46
N GLU A 325 -23.14 -14.20 12.98
CA GLU A 325 -22.69 -13.25 11.96
C GLU A 325 -23.47 -13.42 10.65
N ALA A 326 -23.97 -12.32 10.09
CA ALA A 326 -24.79 -12.28 8.89
C ALA A 326 -24.17 -11.39 7.79
N SER A 327 -22.85 -11.38 7.70
CA SER A 327 -22.10 -10.64 6.68
C SER A 327 -22.33 -11.22 5.28
N GLN A 328 -22.67 -10.36 4.31
CA GLN A 328 -22.82 -10.75 2.90
C GLN A 328 -21.46 -11.12 2.33
N GLY A 329 -21.33 -12.31 1.75
CA GLY A 329 -20.09 -12.80 1.15
C GLY A 329 -20.16 -12.79 -0.37
N THR A 330 -19.15 -12.22 -1.02
CA THR A 330 -18.88 -12.41 -2.46
C THR A 330 -17.50 -13.02 -2.60
N GLU A 331 -17.35 -14.06 -3.41
CA GLU A 331 -16.08 -14.77 -3.57
C GLU A 331 -15.65 -14.89 -5.03
N MET A 332 -14.34 -14.98 -5.23
CA MET A 332 -13.68 -15.33 -6.47
C MET A 332 -12.69 -16.45 -6.18
N LYS A 333 -12.77 -17.56 -6.90
CA LYS A 333 -11.81 -18.67 -6.82
C LYS A 333 -11.32 -19.04 -8.20
N VAL A 334 -10.03 -18.94 -8.50
CA VAL A 334 -9.51 -19.39 -9.80
C VAL A 334 -9.56 -20.93 -9.85
N ALA A 335 -10.61 -21.44 -10.50
CA ALA A 335 -10.92 -22.86 -10.69
C ALA A 335 -11.47 -23.09 -12.11
N ALA A 336 -11.56 -24.35 -12.53
CA ALA A 336 -12.03 -24.70 -13.87
C ALA A 336 -13.55 -24.51 -14.06
N ASP A 337 -14.31 -24.42 -12.96
CA ASP A 337 -15.77 -24.44 -12.92
C ASP A 337 -16.37 -23.20 -12.21
N GLY A 338 -16.81 -22.22 -13.01
CA GLY A 338 -17.96 -21.34 -12.70
C GLY A 338 -17.96 -20.52 -11.39
N SER A 339 -16.84 -20.32 -10.73
CA SER A 339 -16.73 -19.47 -9.54
C SER A 339 -16.94 -17.98 -9.86
N GLY A 340 -17.24 -17.18 -8.83
CA GLY A 340 -17.35 -15.73 -8.98
C GLY A 340 -16.06 -15.09 -9.50
N SER A 341 -16.19 -13.87 -10.01
CA SER A 341 -15.14 -13.14 -10.70
C SER A 341 -14.62 -11.95 -9.88
N LEU A 342 -13.47 -11.40 -10.30
CA LEU A 342 -12.99 -10.12 -9.74
C LEU A 342 -14.01 -8.99 -9.97
N ALA A 343 -14.78 -9.06 -11.07
CA ALA A 343 -15.80 -8.06 -11.36
C ALA A 343 -16.96 -8.12 -10.35
N ASP A 344 -17.33 -9.32 -9.88
CA ASP A 344 -18.38 -9.49 -8.86
C ASP A 344 -17.93 -8.90 -7.52
N LEU A 345 -16.68 -9.15 -7.12
CA LEU A 345 -16.09 -8.53 -5.91
C LEU A 345 -16.09 -7.00 -6.00
N VAL A 346 -15.69 -6.46 -7.16
CA VAL A 346 -15.70 -5.01 -7.40
C VAL A 346 -17.12 -4.45 -7.36
N GLY A 347 -18.08 -5.10 -8.02
CA GLY A 347 -19.48 -4.69 -8.03
C GLY A 347 -20.08 -4.64 -6.64
N ALA A 348 -19.88 -5.70 -5.85
CA ALA A 348 -20.34 -5.77 -4.45
C ALA A 348 -19.67 -4.69 -3.58
N GLY A 349 -18.35 -4.50 -3.72
CA GLY A 349 -17.60 -3.49 -2.98
C GLY A 349 -18.06 -2.07 -3.27
N ARG A 350 -18.25 -1.73 -4.56
CA ARG A 350 -18.79 -0.42 -4.97
C ARG A 350 -20.19 -0.18 -4.43
N ALA A 351 -21.08 -1.17 -4.56
CA ALA A 351 -22.47 -1.06 -4.12
C ALA A 351 -22.62 -0.88 -2.59
N ALA A 352 -21.63 -1.31 -1.81
CA ALA A 352 -21.64 -1.15 -0.36
C ALA A 352 -21.26 0.27 0.11
N VAL A 353 -20.65 1.09 -0.75
CA VAL A 353 -20.26 2.47 -0.40
C VAL A 353 -21.49 3.39 -0.48
N GLY A 354 -21.85 4.01 0.65
CA GLY A 354 -22.98 4.94 0.74
C GLY A 354 -24.38 4.31 0.83
N ALA A 355 -24.46 2.97 0.97
CA ALA A 355 -25.70 2.21 1.14
C ALA A 355 -26.18 2.09 2.60
#